data_AF-A0A2V7WZA0-F1
#
_entry.id   AF-A0A2V7WZA0-F1
#
_cell.length_a   1.000
_cell.length_b   1.000
_cell.length_c   1.000
_cell.angle_alpha   90.00
_cell.angle_beta   90.00
_cell.angle_gamma   90.00
#
_symmetry.space_group_name_H-M   'P 1'
#
loop_
_entity.id
_entity.type
_entity.pdbx_description
1 polymer ?
#
loop_
_entity_poly.entity_id
_entity_poly.type
_entity_poly.pdbx_seq_one_letter_code
_entity_poly.pdbx_strand_id
1 'polypeptide(L)'
;MPSPSPTPRAFVCPFPSLPDLHIECPKLDPKLSGCVNTAVENVIAQQPLLFDFSNNLGAGSWKVRDRQKYIDAVVEAIHAQGICAKDDNEEIAVKNTNQFHEQYNIWTSGGYVRRAYITTCVPAQF
;
A
#
# COMPACT_ATOMS: atom_id res chain seq x y z
N MET A 1 -32.28 -1.61 25.37
CA MET A 1 -32.05 -2.16 24.02
C MET A 1 -30.55 -2.02 23.72
N PRO A 2 -29.85 -3.04 23.21
CA PRO A 2 -28.48 -2.88 22.75
C PRO A 2 -28.47 -2.03 21.47
N SER A 3 -27.64 -0.98 21.44
CA SER A 3 -27.44 -0.11 20.29
C SER A 3 -26.74 -0.90 19.17
N PRO A 4 -27.16 -0.79 17.90
CA PRO A 4 -26.40 -1.36 16.79
C PRO A 4 -25.03 -0.68 16.71
N SER A 5 -23.95 -1.47 16.64
CA SER A 5 -22.61 -0.95 16.34
C SER A 5 -22.61 -0.33 14.94
N PRO A 6 -21.99 0.84 14.74
CA PRO A 6 -21.85 1.43 13.41
C PRO A 6 -21.04 0.48 12.52
N THR A 7 -21.61 0.08 11.39
CA THR A 7 -20.89 -0.65 10.35
C THR A 7 -19.73 0.21 9.85
N PRO A 8 -18.48 -0.29 9.83
CA PRO A 8 -17.37 0.45 9.25
C PRO A 8 -17.72 0.83 7.81
N ARG A 9 -17.68 2.13 7.49
CA ARG A 9 -17.78 2.55 6.08
C ARG A 9 -16.56 2.01 5.36
N ALA A 10 -16.77 1.09 4.42
CA ALA A 10 -15.72 0.66 3.51
C ALA A 10 -15.18 1.90 2.79
N PHE A 11 -13.86 2.06 2.78
CA PHE A 11 -13.22 3.12 2.01
C PHE A 11 -13.51 2.88 0.52
N VAL A 12 -14.04 3.88 -0.14
CA VAL A 12 -14.21 3.87 -1.59
C VAL A 12 -13.24 4.89 -2.15
N CYS A 13 -12.33 4.44 -3.00
CA CYS A 13 -11.43 5.36 -3.71
C CYS A 13 -12.28 6.36 -4.52
N PRO A 14 -12.18 7.67 -4.27
CA PRO A 14 -13.01 8.67 -4.95
C PRO A 14 -12.61 8.90 -6.40
N PHE A 15 -11.49 8.32 -6.84
CA PHE A 15 -10.92 8.52 -8.16
C PHE A 15 -11.19 7.27 -9.01
N PRO A 16 -11.97 7.37 -10.11
CA PRO A 16 -12.21 6.23 -10.98
C PRO A 16 -10.94 5.84 -11.72
N SER A 17 -10.83 4.56 -12.06
CA SER A 17 -9.81 4.06 -12.98
C SER A 17 -10.03 4.66 -14.36
N LEU A 18 -8.96 5.13 -14.99
CA LEU A 18 -9.03 5.64 -16.35
C LEU A 18 -8.92 4.47 -17.35
N PRO A 19 -9.59 4.56 -18.52
CA PRO A 19 -9.40 3.58 -19.59
C PRO A 19 -7.93 3.55 -20.03
N ASP A 20 -7.55 2.49 -20.76
CA ASP A 20 -6.20 2.34 -21.32
C ASP A 20 -5.83 3.57 -22.17
N LEU A 21 -5.06 4.46 -21.58
CA LEU A 21 -4.52 5.68 -22.18
C LEU A 21 -3.06 5.38 -22.55
N HIS A 22 -2.44 6.19 -23.41
CA HIS A 22 -1.00 6.07 -23.63
C HIS A 22 -0.28 6.41 -22.31
N ILE A 23 0.16 5.39 -21.56
CA ILE A 23 0.73 5.55 -20.23
C ILE A 23 2.24 5.57 -20.32
N GLU A 24 2.84 6.53 -19.64
CA GLU A 24 4.27 6.58 -19.43
C GLU A 24 4.56 6.32 -17.95
N CYS A 25 5.49 5.41 -17.66
CA CYS A 25 5.91 5.08 -16.30
C CYS A 25 7.40 5.44 -16.08
N PRO A 26 7.78 6.73 -16.09
CA PRO A 26 9.13 7.16 -15.78
C PRO A 26 9.48 6.97 -14.30
N LYS A 27 10.77 6.79 -14.04
CA LYS A 27 11.32 6.79 -12.69
C LYS A 27 11.56 8.24 -12.24
N LEU A 28 10.61 8.77 -11.48
CA LEU A 28 10.61 10.14 -10.95
C LEU A 28 10.91 10.17 -9.44
N ASP A 29 10.84 11.35 -8.84
CA ASP A 29 10.87 11.50 -7.38
C ASP A 29 9.51 11.11 -6.76
N PRO A 30 9.48 10.15 -5.83
CA PRO A 30 8.24 9.68 -5.22
C PRO A 30 7.56 10.76 -4.38
N LYS A 31 6.28 10.99 -4.63
CA LYS A 31 5.41 11.94 -3.91
C LYS A 31 4.62 11.29 -2.77
N LEU A 32 4.35 9.99 -2.84
CA LEU A 32 3.49 9.25 -1.90
C LEU A 32 4.28 8.31 -0.97
N SER A 33 5.61 8.35 -1.02
CA SER A 33 6.49 7.49 -0.22
C SER A 33 6.28 7.65 1.29
N GLY A 34 6.01 8.87 1.74
CA GLY A 34 5.68 9.15 3.14
C GLY A 34 4.41 8.45 3.61
N CYS A 35 3.39 8.39 2.76
CA CYS A 35 2.11 7.74 3.06
C CYS A 35 2.26 6.21 3.10
N VAL A 36 3.02 5.65 2.16
CA VAL A 36 3.34 4.21 2.15
C VAL A 36 4.16 3.82 3.37
N ASN A 37 5.18 4.62 3.72
CA ASN A 37 6.00 4.36 4.90
C ASN A 37 5.15 4.39 6.18
N THR A 38 4.31 5.42 6.33
CA THR A 38 3.39 5.54 7.48
C THR A 38 2.42 4.37 7.55
N ALA A 39 1.88 3.91 6.42
CA ALA A 39 1.01 2.75 6.38
C ALA A 39 1.72 1.48 6.85
N VAL A 40 2.93 1.21 6.34
CA VAL A 40 3.71 0.04 6.74
C VAL A 40 4.04 0.07 8.24
N GLU A 41 4.46 1.21 8.78
CA GLU A 41 4.71 1.35 10.23
C GLU A 41 3.44 1.11 11.06
N ASN A 42 2.28 1.63 10.61
CA ASN A 42 1.01 1.39 11.27
C ASN A 42 0.62 -0.09 11.27
N VAL A 43 0.82 -0.81 10.16
CA VAL A 43 0.55 -2.26 10.09
C VAL A 43 1.47 -3.04 11.02
N ILE A 44 2.76 -2.69 11.08
CA ILE A 44 3.71 -3.31 12.01
C ILE A 44 3.26 -3.12 13.46
N ALA A 45 2.81 -1.91 13.82
CA ALA A 45 2.36 -1.59 15.18
C ALA A 45 1.01 -2.23 15.54
N GLN A 46 0.04 -2.25 14.61
CA GLN A 46 -1.33 -2.68 14.89
C GLN A 46 -1.54 -4.18 14.68
N GLN A 47 -0.78 -4.80 13.78
CA GLN A 47 -0.90 -6.21 13.41
C GLN A 47 0.44 -6.96 13.55
N PRO A 48 1.06 -6.96 14.75
CA PRO A 48 2.37 -7.59 14.97
C PRO A 48 2.37 -9.09 14.64
N LEU A 49 1.21 -9.75 14.67
CA LEU A 49 1.03 -11.17 14.33
C LEU A 49 1.34 -11.50 12.87
N LEU A 50 1.39 -10.51 11.97
CA LEU A 50 1.78 -10.71 10.57
C LEU A 50 3.29 -10.84 10.39
N PHE A 51 4.07 -10.52 11.43
CA PHE A 51 5.51 -10.43 11.36
C PHE A 51 6.19 -11.46 12.26
N ASP A 52 7.35 -11.91 11.83
CA ASP A 52 8.31 -12.62 12.65
C ASP A 52 9.46 -11.67 12.99
N PHE A 53 9.36 -11.04 14.16
CA PHE A 53 10.37 -10.12 14.66
C PHE A 53 11.71 -10.79 14.99
N SER A 54 11.73 -12.12 15.15
CA SER A 54 12.97 -12.87 15.38
C SER A 54 13.78 -13.09 14.10
N ASN A 55 13.15 -12.90 12.93
CA ASN A 55 13.77 -13.06 11.62
C ASN A 55 13.67 -11.76 10.82
N ASN A 56 14.78 -11.05 10.67
CA ASN A 56 14.81 -9.77 9.97
C ASN A 56 16.14 -9.55 9.25
N LEU A 57 16.11 -8.68 8.25
CA LEU A 57 17.30 -8.25 7.50
C LEU A 57 17.87 -6.91 8.03
N GLY A 58 17.47 -6.49 9.23
CA GLY A 58 17.79 -5.17 9.80
C GLY A 58 16.87 -4.05 9.34
N ALA A 59 16.97 -2.89 10.00
CA ALA A 59 16.29 -1.64 9.65
C ALA A 59 14.76 -1.74 9.41
N GLY A 60 14.05 -2.53 10.23
CA GLY A 60 12.59 -2.68 10.11
C GLY A 60 12.13 -3.58 8.96
N SER A 61 13.05 -4.38 8.39
CA SER A 61 12.77 -5.39 7.36
C SER A 61 12.41 -6.74 8.01
N TRP A 62 11.26 -6.77 8.69
CA TRP A 62 10.76 -7.95 9.38
C TRP A 62 10.30 -9.01 8.39
N LYS A 63 10.46 -10.29 8.72
CA LYS A 63 9.89 -11.38 7.93
C LYS A 63 8.37 -11.34 8.03
N VAL A 64 7.69 -11.34 6.89
CA VAL A 64 6.24 -11.40 6.79
C VAL A 64 5.81 -12.87 6.78
N ARG A 65 4.87 -13.22 7.65
CA ARG A 65 4.35 -14.58 7.80
C ARG A 65 3.31 -14.93 6.74
N ASP A 66 2.49 -13.95 6.38
CA ASP A 66 1.42 -14.09 5.39
C ASP A 66 1.46 -12.89 4.45
N ARG A 67 1.87 -13.14 3.21
CA ARG A 67 2.08 -12.11 2.19
C ARG A 67 0.77 -11.37 1.87
N GLN A 68 -0.31 -12.10 1.60
CA GLN A 68 -1.55 -11.48 1.16
C GLN A 68 -2.14 -10.63 2.27
N LYS A 69 -2.20 -11.15 3.50
CA LYS A 69 -2.72 -10.38 4.65
C LYS A 69 -1.90 -9.12 4.93
N TYR A 70 -0.58 -9.18 4.72
CA TYR A 70 0.26 -8.00 4.84
C TYR A 70 -0.03 -6.96 3.76
N ILE A 71 -0.15 -7.37 2.50
CA ILE A 71 -0.49 -6.46 1.39
C ILE A 71 -1.86 -5.82 1.64
N ASP A 72 -2.87 -6.62 1.97
CA ASP A 72 -4.23 -6.16 2.27
C ASP A 72 -4.24 -5.15 3.43
N ALA A 73 -3.53 -5.47 4.52
CA ALA A 73 -3.40 -4.57 5.67
C ALA A 73 -2.71 -3.24 5.33
N VAL A 74 -1.69 -3.25 4.45
CA VAL A 74 -1.02 -2.02 4.01
C VAL A 74 -1.95 -1.19 3.12
N VAL A 75 -2.70 -1.83 2.22
CA VAL A 75 -3.71 -1.15 1.39
C VAL A 75 -4.78 -0.49 2.28
N GLU A 76 -5.32 -1.21 3.27
CA GLU A 76 -6.27 -0.67 4.24
C GLU A 76 -5.68 0.49 5.06
N ALA A 77 -4.41 0.38 5.47
CA ALA A 77 -3.72 1.45 6.20
C ALA A 77 -3.45 2.69 5.34
N ILE A 78 -3.33 2.55 4.02
CA ILE A 78 -3.27 3.69 3.08
C ILE A 78 -4.65 4.31 2.89
N HIS A 79 -5.70 3.48 2.77
CA HIS A 79 -7.09 3.93 2.70
C HIS A 79 -7.50 4.73 3.94
N ALA A 80 -7.03 4.33 5.13
CA ALA A 80 -7.24 5.06 6.38
C ALA A 80 -6.62 6.48 6.38
N GLN A 81 -5.66 6.75 5.49
CA GLN A 81 -5.09 8.08 5.27
C GLN A 81 -5.87 8.91 4.23
N GLY A 82 -6.95 8.37 3.67
CA GLY A 82 -7.73 9.02 2.61
C GLY A 82 -7.12 8.88 1.21
N ILE A 83 -6.17 7.98 1.03
CA ILE A 83 -5.42 7.77 -0.22
C ILE A 83 -5.86 6.46 -0.85
N CYS A 84 -5.93 6.42 -2.19
CA CYS A 84 -6.26 5.19 -2.88
C CYS A 84 -5.03 4.30 -3.00
N ALA A 85 -5.20 3.03 -2.65
CA ALA A 85 -4.23 1.99 -2.93
C ALA A 85 -4.92 0.72 -3.44
N LYS A 86 -4.20 -0.11 -4.19
CA LYS A 86 -4.62 -1.47 -4.53
C LYS A 86 -3.40 -2.40 -4.61
N ASP A 87 -3.64 -3.69 -4.43
CA ASP A 87 -2.71 -4.73 -4.81
C ASP A 87 -2.64 -4.81 -6.35
N ASP A 88 -1.42 -4.77 -6.90
CA ASP A 88 -1.10 -4.93 -8.31
C ASP A 88 -0.25 -6.20 -8.54
N ASN A 89 -0.59 -7.26 -7.79
CA ASN A 89 0.09 -8.55 -7.72
C ASN A 89 1.46 -8.48 -7.06
N GLU A 90 2.48 -7.89 -7.68
CA GLU A 90 3.84 -7.85 -7.12
C GLU A 90 4.10 -6.57 -6.30
N GLU A 91 3.36 -5.52 -6.62
CA GLU A 91 3.53 -4.18 -6.09
C GLU A 91 2.17 -3.65 -5.61
N ILE A 92 2.18 -2.55 -4.88
CA ILE A 92 0.97 -1.77 -4.63
C ILE A 92 0.98 -0.54 -5.53
N ALA A 93 -0.16 -0.23 -6.10
CA ALA A 93 -0.38 1.01 -6.83
C ALA A 93 -1.06 2.01 -5.88
N VAL A 94 -0.53 3.23 -5.79
CA VAL A 94 -1.00 4.27 -4.85
C VAL A 94 -1.26 5.57 -5.61
N LYS A 95 -2.42 6.19 -5.38
CA LYS A 95 -2.77 7.49 -5.97
C LYS A 95 -3.56 8.37 -5.02
N ASN A 96 -3.35 9.67 -5.13
CA ASN A 96 -4.15 10.71 -4.47
C ASN A 96 -4.85 11.63 -5.47
N THR A 97 -4.64 11.42 -6.77
CA THR A 97 -5.30 12.12 -7.89
C THR A 97 -5.40 11.16 -9.07
N ASN A 98 -6.12 11.53 -10.14
CA ASN A 98 -6.11 10.77 -11.41
C ASN A 98 -5.00 11.22 -12.38
N GLN A 99 -4.13 12.16 -11.99
CA GLN A 99 -3.05 12.64 -12.85
C GLN A 99 -1.87 11.67 -12.89
N PHE A 100 -1.65 10.94 -11.79
CA PHE A 100 -0.57 9.96 -11.68
C PHE A 100 -0.91 8.92 -10.63
N HIS A 101 -0.26 7.76 -10.73
CA HIS A 101 -0.14 6.83 -9.63
C HIS A 101 1.31 6.37 -9.48
N GLU A 102 1.67 5.92 -8.30
CA GLU A 102 3.01 5.43 -7.99
C GLU A 102 2.94 3.97 -7.62
N GLN A 103 3.94 3.22 -8.08
CA GLN A 103 4.09 1.81 -7.73
C GLN A 103 5.17 1.63 -6.68
N TYR A 104 4.85 0.82 -5.68
CA TYR A 104 5.73 0.51 -4.57
C TYR A 104 5.81 -0.99 -4.35
N ASN A 105 7.03 -1.47 -4.23
CA ASN A 105 7.29 -2.82 -3.76
C ASN A 105 7.46 -2.77 -2.22
N ILE A 106 6.44 -3.27 -1.51
CA ILE A 106 6.37 -3.27 -0.05
C ILE A 106 6.85 -4.58 0.59
N TRP A 107 7.27 -5.55 -0.22
CA TRP A 107 7.62 -6.90 0.19
C TRP A 107 8.65 -7.53 -0.76
N THR A 108 9.78 -7.99 -0.23
CA THR A 108 10.79 -8.70 -1.03
C THR A 108 10.35 -10.11 -1.39
N SER A 109 10.81 -10.65 -2.51
CA SER A 109 10.66 -12.08 -2.84
C SER A 109 11.21 -13.03 -1.76
N GLY A 110 12.17 -12.55 -0.96
CA GLY A 110 12.70 -13.24 0.21
C GLY A 110 11.75 -13.27 1.41
N GLY A 111 10.58 -12.63 1.36
CA GLY A 111 9.58 -12.67 2.41
C GLY A 111 9.65 -11.55 3.44
N TYR A 112 10.35 -10.45 3.17
CA TYR A 112 10.61 -9.39 4.15
C TYR A 112 9.95 -8.08 3.77
N VAL A 113 9.54 -7.30 4.78
CA VAL A 113 9.05 -5.93 4.62
C VAL A 113 10.05 -5.10 3.80
N ARG A 114 9.52 -4.33 2.84
CA ARG A 114 10.26 -3.39 2.00
C ARG A 114 9.47 -2.09 1.86
N ARG A 115 10.13 -1.02 1.43
CA ARG A 115 9.53 0.28 1.11
C ARG A 115 10.22 0.86 -0.12
N ALA A 116 10.12 0.18 -1.26
CA ALA A 116 10.85 0.56 -2.47
C ALA A 116 9.91 1.21 -3.49
N TYR A 117 10.21 2.45 -3.84
CA TYR A 117 9.63 3.10 -5.00
C TYR A 117 10.11 2.45 -6.30
N ILE A 118 9.19 2.25 -7.24
CA ILE A 118 9.45 1.57 -8.51
C ILE A 118 9.34 2.57 -9.65
N THR A 119 8.17 3.18 -9.80
CA THR A 119 7.87 4.10 -10.90
C THR A 119 6.68 5.00 -10.58
N THR A 120 6.54 6.09 -11.34
CA THR A 120 5.36 6.96 -11.36
C THR A 120 4.75 6.88 -12.75
N CYS A 121 3.52 6.40 -12.84
CA CYS A 121 2.80 6.25 -14.10
C CYS A 121 1.80 7.40 -14.29
N VAL A 122 1.82 7.98 -15.49
CA VAL A 122 0.95 9.07 -15.92
C VAL A 122 0.20 8.69 -17.21
N PRO A 123 -1.13 8.85 -17.28
CA PRO A 123 -2.03 9.18 -16.18
C PRO A 123 -2.23 8.01 -15.19
N ALA A 124 -3.01 8.20 -14.12
CA ALA A 124 -3.32 7.11 -13.18
C ALA A 124 -4.11 5.98 -13.88
N GLN A 125 -3.73 4.72 -13.67
CA GLN A 125 -4.33 3.57 -14.39
C GLN A 125 -5.43 2.84 -13.62
N PHE A 126 -5.46 2.97 -12.31
CA PHE A 126 -6.54 2.48 -11.45
C PHE A 126 -7.17 3.67 -10.78
#